data_AF-A0A2D6TZH3-F1
#
_entry.id   AF-A0A2D6TZH3-F1
#
_cell.length_a   1.000
_cell.length_b   1.000
_cell.length_c   1.000
_cell.angle_alpha   90.00
_cell.angle_beta   90.00
_cell.angle_gamma   90.00
#
_symmetry.space_group_name_H-M   'P 1'
#
loop_
_entity.id
_entity.type
_entity.pdbx_description
1 polymer ?
#
loop_
_entity_poly.entity_id
_entity_poly.type
_entity_poly.pdbx_seq_one_letter_code
_entity_poly.pdbx_strand_id
1 'polypeptide(L)' 'MSIEEPLIPVKYTKFKVLPKEAKNPNEIFIFGNVTCQFFFVGDFFTAIVIKNKEITDKYRDYFNFLWKLVK' A
#
# COMPACT_ATOMS: atom_id res chain seq x y z
N MET A 1 13.11 10.77 -13.11
CA MET A 1 11.89 11.59 -12.94
C MET A 1 10.73 10.74 -13.39
N SER A 2 9.99 10.14 -12.47
CA SER A 2 8.73 9.46 -12.81
C SER A 2 7.74 10.54 -13.24
N ILE A 3 7.25 10.43 -14.46
CA ILE A 3 6.19 11.26 -15.01
C ILE A 3 4.96 10.98 -14.12
N GLU A 4 4.38 12.00 -13.49
CA GLU A 4 3.14 11.85 -12.73
C GLU A 4 2.03 11.53 -13.74
N GLU A 5 1.77 10.24 -13.96
CA GLU A 5 0.68 9.79 -14.84
C GLU A 5 -0.65 10.28 -14.27
N PRO A 6 -1.57 10.79 -15.12
CA PRO A 6 -2.87 11.25 -14.65
C PRO A 6 -3.62 10.08 -14.02
N LEU A 7 -4.05 10.25 -12.77
CA LEU A 7 -4.82 9.24 -12.05
C LEU A 7 -6.19 9.07 -12.73
N ILE A 8 -6.42 7.90 -13.31
CA ILE A 8 -7.67 7.57 -13.98
C ILE A 8 -8.67 7.07 -12.92
N PRO A 9 -9.77 7.79 -12.63
CA PRO A 9 -10.76 7.34 -11.68
C PRO A 9 -11.49 6.10 -12.21
N VAL A 10 -11.50 5.04 -11.41
CA VAL A 10 -12.22 3.79 -11.70
C VAL A 10 -13.43 3.68 -10.78
N LYS A 11 -14.57 3.26 -11.31
CA LYS A 11 -15.90 3.28 -10.63
C LYS A 11 -15.91 2.75 -9.19
N TYR A 12 -15.11 1.72 -8.90
CA TYR A 12 -15.08 1.05 -7.59
C TYR A 12 -13.79 1.29 -6.81
N THR A 13 -12.96 2.23 -7.27
CA THR A 13 -11.66 2.53 -6.68
C THR A 13 -11.70 3.91 -6.05
N LYS A 14 -11.22 3.99 -4.81
CA LYS A 14 -10.89 5.25 -4.15
C LYS A 14 -9.38 5.29 -3.96
N PHE A 15 -8.79 6.45 -4.15
CA PHE A 15 -7.39 6.67 -3.90
C PHE A 15 -7.20 8.00 -3.16
N LYS A 16 -6.09 8.11 -2.43
CA LYS A 16 -5.59 9.33 -1.82
C LYS A 16 -4.09 9.35 -2.03
N VAL A 17 -3.52 10.54 -2.24
CA VAL A 17 -2.09 10.71 -2.48
C VAL A 17 -1.43 11.12 -1.17
N LEU A 18 -0.47 10.33 -0.71
CA LEU A 18 0.35 10.68 0.44
C LEU A 18 1.38 11.76 0.06
N PRO A 19 1.75 12.64 1.01
CA PRO A 19 2.80 13.64 0.79
C PRO A 19 4.15 12.95 0.49
N LYS A 20 5.02 13.57 -0.31
CA LYS A 20 6.29 12.96 -0.78
C LYS A 20 7.24 12.59 0.37
N GLU A 21 7.07 13.24 1.52
CA GLU A 21 7.80 13.01 2.76
C GLU A 21 7.38 11.71 3.45
N ALA A 22 6.15 11.23 3.22
CA ALA A 22 5.67 9.95 3.71
C ALA A 22 6.26 8.82 2.85
N LYS A 23 7.55 8.52 3.08
CA LYS A 23 8.21 7.38 2.46
C LYS A 23 7.60 6.09 3.00
N ASN A 24 6.82 5.39 2.18
CA ASN A 24 6.44 4.02 2.46
C ASN A 24 7.63 3.12 2.09
N PRO A 25 8.13 2.23 2.97
CA PRO A 25 9.31 1.41 2.67
C PRO A 25 9.07 0.39 1.54
N ASN A 26 7.81 0.09 1.21
CA ASN A 26 7.42 -0.93 0.25
C ASN A 26 5.96 -0.78 -0.20
N GLU A 27 5.58 -1.52 -1.25
CA GLU A 27 4.18 -1.66 -1.67
C GLU A 27 3.51 -2.78 -0.86
N ILE A 28 2.31 -2.50 -0.34
CA ILE A 28 1.59 -3.41 0.56
C ILE A 28 0.17 -3.62 0.06
N PHE A 29 -0.20 -4.87 -0.19
CA PHE A 29 -1.57 -5.27 -0.49
C PHE A 29 -2.19 -5.97 0.72
N ILE A 30 -3.42 -5.60 1.07
CA ILE A 30 -4.15 -6.13 2.22
C ILE A 30 -5.52 -6.64 1.72
N PHE A 31 -5.73 -7.95 1.74
CA PHE A 31 -6.97 -8.56 1.25
C PHE A 31 -7.39 -9.75 2.12
N GLY A 32 -8.64 -9.76 2.58
CA GLY A 32 -9.10 -10.75 3.57
C GLY A 32 -8.18 -10.80 4.80
N ASN A 33 -7.65 -11.99 5.08
CA ASN A 33 -6.67 -12.28 6.15
C ASN A 33 -5.24 -12.45 5.61
N VAL A 34 -4.92 -11.81 4.49
CA VAL A 34 -3.62 -11.87 3.83
C VAL A 34 -3.03 -10.48 3.65
N THR A 35 -1.75 -10.35 3.98
CA THR A 35 -0.92 -9.20 3.64
C THR A 35 0.19 -9.64 2.70
N CYS A 36 0.36 -8.94 1.58
CA CYS A 36 1.50 -9.13 0.69
C CYS A 36 2.35 -7.86 0.67
N GLN A 37 3.64 -8.02 0.92
CA GLN A 37 4.63 -6.96 0.87
C GLN A 37 5.55 -7.18 -0.32
N PHE A 38 5.67 -6.18 -1.19
CA PHE A 38 6.51 -6.25 -2.39
C PHE A 38 7.72 -5.33 -2.24
N PHE A 39 8.90 -5.90 -2.51
CA PHE A 39 10.17 -5.20 -2.49
C PHE A 39 10.79 -5.26 -3.88
N PHE A 40 11.14 -4.08 -4.39
CA PHE A 40 11.84 -3.91 -5.66
C PHE A 40 13.21 -3.30 -5.33
N VAL A 41 14.26 -4.13 -5.36
CA VAL A 41 15.62 -3.73 -4.99
C VAL A 41 16.56 -4.05 -6.15
N GLY A 42 16.89 -3.03 -6.95
CA GLY A 42 17.57 -3.23 -8.22
C GLY A 42 16.72 -4.11 -9.14
N ASP A 43 17.32 -5.19 -9.63
CA ASP A 43 16.63 -6.18 -10.48
C ASP A 43 15.91 -7.28 -9.66
N PHE A 44 15.99 -7.23 -8.33
CA PHE A 44 15.36 -8.22 -7.48
C PHE A 44 13.94 -7.84 -7.10
N PHE A 45 13.02 -8.76 -7.38
CA PHE A 45 11.66 -8.74 -6.88
C PHE A 45 11.53 -9.76 -5.74
N THR A 46 11.07 -9.31 -4.58
CA THR A 46 10.75 -10.17 -3.45
C THR A 46 9.35 -9.87 -2.95
N ALA A 47 8.54 -10.92 -2.77
CA ALA A 47 7.22 -10.82 -2.18
C ALA A 47 7.17 -11.62 -0.86
N ILE A 48 6.74 -10.99 0.22
CA ILE A 48 6.46 -11.66 1.50
C ILE A 48 4.94 -11.75 1.66
N VAL A 49 4.42 -12.98 1.62
CA VAL A 49 3.00 -13.26 1.79
C VAL A 49 2.75 -13.79 3.20
N ILE A 50 1.94 -13.07 3.96
CA ILE A 50 1.57 -13.40 5.33
C ILE A 50 0.07 -13.72 5.35
N LYS A 51 -0.29 -14.96 5.67
CA LYS A 51 -1.70 -15.39 5.84
C LYS A 51 -2.01 -15.56 7.32
N ASN A 52 -2.35 -14.46 7.98
CA ASN A 52 -2.70 -14.44 9.40
C ASN A 52 -3.61 -13.25 9.70
N LYS A 53 -4.79 -13.51 10.28
CA LYS A 53 -5.80 -12.48 10.55
C LYS A 53 -5.28 -11.36 11.45
N GLU A 54 -4.69 -11.70 12.60
CA GLU A 54 -4.25 -10.69 13.59
C GLU A 54 -3.14 -9.80 13.03
N ILE A 55 -2.21 -10.37 12.27
CA ILE A 55 -1.16 -9.60 11.61
C ILE A 55 -1.77 -8.71 10.53
N THR A 56 -2.65 -9.25 9.67
CA THR A 56 -3.30 -8.48 8.61
C THR A 56 -4.15 -7.33 9.16
N ASP A 57 -4.83 -7.52 10.29
CA ASP A 57 -5.60 -6.47 10.94
C ASP A 57 -4.70 -5.31 11.41
N LYS A 58 -3.51 -5.59 11.95
CA LYS A 58 -2.53 -4.53 12.30
C LYS A 58 -2.10 -3.68 11.09
N TYR A 59 -1.86 -4.31 9.94
CA TYR A 59 -1.57 -3.57 8.70
C TYR A 59 -2.78 -2.76 8.22
N ARG A 60 -3.99 -3.31 8.37
CA ARG A 60 -5.24 -2.61 8.02
C ARG A 60 -5.46 -1.38 8.91
N ASP A 61 -5.15 -1.47 10.19
CA ASP A 61 -5.23 -0.34 11.13
C ASP A 61 -4.27 0.78 10.74
N TYR A 62 -3.04 0.45 10.37
CA TYR A 62 -2.07 1.43 9.86
C TYR A 62 -2.53 2.08 8.56
N PHE A 63 -3.05 1.29 7.61
CA PHE A 63 -3.65 1.83 6.39
C PHE A 63 -4.80 2.80 6.70
N ASN A 64 -5.71 2.41 7.60
CA ASN A 64 -6.85 3.24 7.99
C ASN A 64 -6.42 4.53 8.70
N PHE A 65 -5.34 4.49 9.48
CA PHE A 65 -4.74 5.68 10.08
C PHE A 65 -4.24 6.64 9.00
N LEU A 66 -3.44 6.17 8.04
CA LEU A 66 -2.99 6.98 6.90
C LEU A 66 -4.15 7.53 6.08
N TRP A 67 -5.18 6.71 5.83
CA TRP A 67 -6.37 7.10 5.06
C TRP A 67 -7.17 8.25 5.69
N LYS A 68 -7.17 8.32 7.03
CA LYS A 68 -7.80 9.39 7.81
C LYS A 68 -6.94 10.67 7.85
N LEU A 69 -5.62 10.54 7.82
CA LEU A 69 -4.70 11.68 7.84
C LEU A 69 -4.75 12.50 6.56
N VAL A 70 -4.86 11.84 5.40
CA VAL A 70 -4.97 12.51 4.11
C VAL A 70 -6.41 12.93 3.87
N LYS A 71 -6.65 14.18 3.48
CA LYS A 71 -8.00 14.65 3.12
C LYS A 71 -8.38 14.12 1.74
#